data_AF-A0A7X9JDI1-F1
#
_entry.id   AF-A0A7X9JDI1-F1
#
_cell.length_a   1.000
_cell.length_b   1.000
_cell.length_c   1.000
_cell.angle_alpha   90.00
_cell.angle_beta   90.00
_cell.angle_gamma   90.00
#
_symmetry.space_group_name_H-M   'P 1'
#
loop_
_entity.id
_entity.type
_entity.pdbx_description
1 polymer ?
#
loop_
_entity_poly.entity_id
_entity_poly.type
_entity_poly.pdbx_seq_one_letter_code
_entity_poly.pdbx_strand_id
1 'polypeptide(L)'
;MKWKKLGQVYCPSETDKYTHAMFPVVEVTDDSRGMLRIYYTHRDKTNYGFPTYLDASIVDDRFSILYNHHEPIIEKAALGNFDDSGVNVTSIVKINEKKRFYYYGWNLGVTVPFRNSIGVAEETEDGGMLKRLYAGPMMDRSKEFPNLCATPCVLKDGDVFKMWFASGEPWILIDGKPAVACHVGYAESENGLDWKREKVPAVGHQGADHVVSTPCVLKDGDIYKMWYSYRGLKYRIGYAESADGRTFQRLDEKVGIGVSPGEWDSDMVCYPCVFDLQGKRYMIYCGNEYGKTGFGLAVLVEE
;
A
#
# COMPACT_ATOMS: atom_id res chain seq x y z
N MET A 1 11.58 7.60 16.70
CA MET A 1 12.29 7.18 15.48
C MET A 1 12.93 8.35 14.78
N LYS A 2 14.01 8.08 14.03
CA LYS A 2 14.68 9.01 13.13
C LYS A 2 15.05 8.30 11.82
N TRP A 3 14.53 8.81 10.71
CA TRP A 3 14.81 8.27 9.38
C TRP A 3 15.82 9.14 8.63
N LYS A 4 16.84 8.52 8.04
CA LYS A 4 17.72 9.14 7.06
C LYS A 4 17.19 8.84 5.66
N LYS A 5 16.72 9.86 4.95
CA LYS A 5 16.33 9.73 3.54
C LYS A 5 17.56 9.49 2.66
N LEU A 6 17.44 8.54 1.75
CA LEU A 6 18.45 8.16 0.76
C LEU A 6 18.15 8.75 -0.63
N GLY A 7 17.00 9.43 -0.79
CA GLY A 7 16.60 10.16 -1.98
C GLY A 7 15.51 9.46 -2.81
N GLN A 8 15.20 10.06 -3.96
CA GLN A 8 14.31 9.48 -4.98
C GLN A 8 15.02 8.29 -5.63
N VAL A 9 14.38 7.12 -5.66
CA VAL A 9 14.99 5.90 -6.21
C VAL A 9 14.38 5.48 -7.54
N TYR A 10 13.14 5.87 -7.82
CA TYR A 10 12.48 5.64 -9.10
C TYR A 10 11.39 6.68 -9.37
N CYS A 11 11.30 7.12 -10.62
CA CYS A 11 10.22 7.95 -11.14
C CYS A 11 10.02 7.61 -12.62
N PRO A 12 8.77 7.50 -13.12
CA PRO A 12 8.52 7.43 -14.56
C PRO A 12 9.12 8.65 -15.27
N SER A 13 9.63 8.46 -16.49
CA SER A 13 10.15 9.59 -17.28
C SER A 13 9.00 10.41 -17.88
N GLU A 14 9.27 11.66 -18.25
CA GLU A 14 8.26 12.52 -18.90
C GLU A 14 7.80 11.98 -20.27
N THR A 15 8.63 11.17 -20.91
CA THR A 15 8.34 10.53 -22.21
C THR A 15 7.62 9.18 -22.06
N ASP A 16 7.41 8.72 -20.84
CA ASP A 16 6.74 7.44 -20.56
C ASP A 16 5.23 7.52 -20.87
N LYS A 17 4.62 6.37 -21.18
CA LYS A 17 3.15 6.22 -21.23
C LYS A 17 2.53 6.33 -19.83
N TYR A 18 3.31 6.00 -18.79
CA TYR A 18 2.89 6.10 -17.40
C TYR A 18 3.24 7.45 -16.79
N THR A 19 2.42 7.87 -15.84
CA THR A 19 2.50 9.19 -15.18
C THR A 19 2.84 9.09 -13.70
N HIS A 20 2.65 7.92 -13.08
CA HIS A 20 2.91 7.69 -11.66
C HIS A 20 3.57 6.32 -11.45
N ALA A 21 4.25 6.20 -10.31
CA ALA A 21 4.65 4.93 -9.71
C ALA A 21 4.21 4.94 -8.23
N MET A 22 3.23 4.10 -7.90
CA MET A 22 2.44 4.18 -6.67
C MET A 22 2.50 2.87 -5.88
N PHE A 23 2.19 2.94 -4.59
CA PHE A 23 2.04 1.79 -3.71
C PHE A 23 3.21 0.78 -3.80
N PRO A 24 4.46 1.23 -3.58
CA PRO A 24 5.58 0.31 -3.56
C PRO A 24 5.40 -0.73 -2.44
N VAL A 25 5.59 -2.00 -2.77
CA VAL A 25 5.59 -3.13 -1.84
C VAL A 25 6.86 -3.92 -2.06
N VAL A 26 7.61 -4.17 -0.98
CA VAL A 26 8.93 -4.78 -1.04
C VAL A 26 8.86 -6.26 -0.70
N GLU A 27 9.51 -7.07 -1.53
CA GLU A 27 9.88 -8.44 -1.24
C GLU A 27 11.41 -8.53 -1.17
N VAL A 28 11.95 -8.95 -0.05
CA VAL A 28 13.39 -9.28 0.05
C VAL A 28 13.62 -10.64 -0.59
N THR A 29 14.38 -10.67 -1.68
CA THR A 29 14.61 -11.89 -2.49
C THR A 29 15.89 -12.61 -2.11
N ASP A 30 16.92 -11.88 -1.67
CA ASP A 30 18.14 -12.43 -1.07
C ASP A 30 18.72 -11.41 -0.07
N ASP A 31 18.43 -11.63 1.21
CA ASP A 31 18.87 -10.75 2.30
C ASP A 31 20.40 -10.64 2.36
N SER A 32 21.12 -11.76 2.22
CA SER A 32 22.59 -11.80 2.32
C SER A 32 23.29 -10.94 1.26
N ARG A 33 22.66 -10.81 0.09
CA ARG A 33 23.17 -10.00 -1.03
C ARG A 33 22.54 -8.62 -1.13
N GLY A 34 21.57 -8.30 -0.26
CA GLY A 34 20.85 -7.03 -0.33
C GLY A 34 19.89 -6.96 -1.53
N MET A 35 19.44 -8.10 -2.08
CA MET A 35 18.57 -8.15 -3.25
C MET A 35 17.10 -8.11 -2.84
N LEU A 36 16.32 -7.35 -3.60
CA LEU A 36 14.89 -7.19 -3.37
C LEU A 36 14.14 -6.95 -4.68
N ARG A 37 12.84 -7.26 -4.66
CA ARG A 37 11.89 -6.90 -5.70
C ARG A 37 10.90 -5.88 -5.14
N ILE A 38 10.69 -4.79 -5.87
CA ILE A 38 9.69 -3.77 -5.54
C ILE A 38 8.55 -3.96 -6.52
N TYR A 39 7.42 -4.45 -6.03
CA TYR A 39 6.17 -4.38 -6.76
C TYR A 39 5.58 -2.98 -6.60
N TYR A 40 5.12 -2.38 -7.67
CA TYR A 40 4.50 -1.07 -7.64
C TYR A 40 3.42 -0.98 -8.71
N THR A 41 2.58 0.04 -8.63
CA THR A 41 1.52 0.26 -9.60
C THR A 41 1.81 1.51 -10.43
N HIS A 42 1.97 1.32 -11.74
CA HIS A 42 1.95 2.42 -12.68
C HIS A 42 0.55 2.99 -12.83
N ARG A 43 0.44 4.29 -13.12
CA ARG A 43 -0.81 4.93 -13.54
C ARG A 43 -0.65 5.50 -14.94
N ASP A 44 -1.56 5.20 -15.85
CA ASP A 44 -1.56 5.82 -17.18
C ASP A 44 -2.32 7.17 -17.21
N LYS A 45 -2.37 7.79 -18.40
CA LYS A 45 -3.07 9.07 -18.62
C LYS A 45 -4.61 8.97 -18.50
N THR A 46 -5.16 7.75 -18.48
CA THR A 46 -6.59 7.48 -18.25
C THR A 46 -6.90 7.22 -16.77
N ASN A 47 -5.88 7.32 -15.90
CA ASN A 47 -5.87 6.94 -14.49
C ASN A 47 -5.90 5.44 -14.21
N TYR A 48 -5.81 4.57 -15.22
CA TYR A 48 -5.79 3.12 -15.00
C TYR A 48 -4.52 2.69 -14.27
N GLY A 49 -4.68 1.86 -13.23
CA GLY A 49 -3.59 1.29 -12.44
C GLY A 49 -3.09 -0.04 -13.00
N PHE A 50 -1.79 -0.14 -13.28
CA PHE A 50 -1.12 -1.33 -13.78
C PHE A 50 -0.01 -1.78 -12.81
N PRO A 51 -0.21 -2.88 -12.07
CA PRO A 51 0.85 -3.49 -11.28
C PRO A 51 2.00 -3.94 -12.18
N THR A 52 3.22 -3.71 -11.72
CA THR A 52 4.47 -4.19 -12.30
C THR A 52 5.51 -4.36 -11.17
N TYR A 53 6.77 -4.61 -11.51
CA TYR A 53 7.86 -4.67 -10.56
C TYR A 53 9.19 -4.14 -11.11
N LEU A 54 10.11 -3.87 -10.21
CA LEU A 54 11.53 -3.74 -10.52
C LEU A 54 12.35 -4.60 -9.54
N ASP A 55 13.46 -5.12 -10.02
CA ASP A 55 14.47 -5.78 -9.19
C ASP A 55 15.56 -4.78 -8.85
N ALA A 56 15.96 -4.76 -7.59
CA ALA A 56 16.92 -3.82 -7.07
C ALA A 56 17.87 -4.48 -6.07
N SER A 57 18.91 -3.73 -5.73
CA SER A 57 19.82 -4.05 -4.64
C SER A 57 20.04 -2.85 -3.73
N ILE A 58 20.22 -3.10 -2.44
CA ILE A 58 20.69 -2.12 -1.47
C ILE A 58 21.96 -2.70 -0.83
N VAL A 59 23.09 -2.05 -1.07
CA VAL A 59 24.40 -2.42 -0.48
C VAL A 59 25.06 -1.16 0.06
N ASP A 60 25.41 -1.15 1.35
CA ASP A 60 25.93 0.03 2.06
C ASP A 60 25.03 1.28 1.90
N ASP A 61 23.71 1.09 2.07
CA ASP A 61 22.69 2.15 1.89
C ASP A 61 22.66 2.76 0.47
N ARG A 62 23.29 2.13 -0.53
CA ARG A 62 23.20 2.53 -1.95
C ARG A 62 22.19 1.66 -2.67
N PHE A 63 21.16 2.29 -3.21
CA PHE A 63 20.13 1.65 -4.01
C PHE A 63 20.53 1.60 -5.49
N SER A 64 20.38 0.45 -6.12
CA SER A 64 20.61 0.23 -7.55
C SER A 64 19.48 -0.57 -8.17
N ILE A 65 18.89 -0.07 -9.26
CA ILE A 65 17.95 -0.83 -10.09
C ILE A 65 18.75 -1.81 -10.95
N LEU A 66 18.43 -3.10 -10.84
CA LEU A 66 19.06 -4.17 -11.62
C LEU A 66 18.24 -4.51 -12.86
N TYR A 67 16.91 -4.47 -12.72
CA TYR A 67 15.97 -4.70 -13.80
C TYR A 67 14.68 -3.93 -13.51
N ASN A 68 14.06 -3.36 -14.54
CA ASN A 68 12.77 -2.71 -14.42
C ASN A 68 11.79 -3.31 -15.41
N HIS A 69 10.78 -4.02 -14.91
CA HIS A 69 9.72 -4.56 -15.74
C HIS A 69 8.71 -3.44 -16.04
N HIS A 70 8.45 -3.19 -17.32
CA HIS A 70 7.67 -2.02 -17.74
C HIS A 70 6.22 -2.36 -18.15
N GLU A 71 5.90 -3.64 -18.29
CA GLU A 71 4.57 -4.09 -18.70
C GLU A 71 3.73 -4.57 -17.50
N PRO A 72 2.38 -4.54 -17.61
CA PRO A 72 1.52 -5.01 -16.54
C PRO A 72 1.70 -6.50 -16.27
N ILE A 73 1.85 -6.87 -15.00
CA ILE A 73 1.94 -8.27 -14.57
C ILE A 73 0.57 -8.89 -14.28
N ILE A 74 -0.51 -8.20 -14.59
CA ILE A 74 -1.87 -8.70 -14.45
C ILE A 74 -2.70 -8.21 -15.63
N GLU A 75 -3.46 -9.10 -16.26
CA GLU A 75 -4.28 -8.74 -17.41
C GLU A 75 -5.35 -7.71 -17.03
N LYS A 76 -5.79 -6.89 -17.98
CA LYS A 76 -6.94 -6.03 -17.79
C LYS A 76 -8.19 -6.88 -17.53
N ALA A 77 -8.97 -6.52 -16.53
CA ALA A 77 -10.19 -7.24 -16.21
C ALA A 77 -11.28 -7.05 -17.27
N ALA A 78 -12.21 -8.01 -17.34
CA ALA A 78 -13.37 -7.91 -18.21
C ALA A 78 -14.27 -6.74 -17.79
N LEU A 79 -14.97 -6.14 -18.75
CA LEU A 79 -15.91 -5.04 -18.48
C LEU A 79 -16.95 -5.47 -17.45
N GLY A 80 -17.15 -4.66 -16.41
CA GLY A 80 -18.09 -4.91 -15.32
C GLY A 80 -17.50 -5.70 -14.14
N ASN A 81 -16.28 -6.22 -14.24
CA ASN A 81 -15.58 -6.74 -13.06
C ASN A 81 -15.22 -5.59 -12.10
N PHE A 82 -15.03 -5.91 -10.81
CA PHE A 82 -14.80 -4.89 -9.77
C PHE A 82 -13.50 -4.07 -9.95
N ASP A 83 -12.59 -4.55 -10.79
CA ASP A 83 -11.28 -3.95 -11.06
C ASP A 83 -11.11 -3.55 -12.53
N ASP A 84 -12.21 -3.39 -13.27
CA ASP A 84 -12.21 -3.04 -14.70
C ASP A 84 -11.67 -1.64 -15.04
N SER A 85 -11.53 -0.77 -14.03
CA SER A 85 -10.97 0.58 -14.17
C SER A 85 -9.55 0.70 -13.61
N GLY A 86 -9.02 -0.35 -12.98
CA GLY A 86 -7.61 -0.42 -12.58
C GLY A 86 -7.37 -1.33 -11.39
N VAL A 87 -6.10 -1.72 -11.25
CA VAL A 87 -5.61 -2.60 -10.19
C VAL A 87 -4.45 -1.92 -9.47
N ASN A 88 -4.44 -1.95 -8.14
CA ASN A 88 -3.31 -1.47 -7.34
C ASN A 88 -2.91 -2.52 -6.31
N VAL A 89 -1.72 -3.09 -6.46
CA VAL A 89 -1.15 -4.06 -5.50
C VAL A 89 -0.64 -3.31 -4.27
N THR A 90 -0.99 -3.79 -3.08
CA THR A 90 -0.57 -3.16 -1.81
C THR A 90 -0.08 -4.14 -0.76
N SER A 91 -0.22 -5.45 -0.96
CA SER A 91 0.29 -6.45 -0.03
C SER A 91 0.60 -7.77 -0.70
N ILE A 92 1.63 -8.45 -0.21
CA ILE A 92 2.12 -9.73 -0.70
C ILE A 92 2.34 -10.63 0.50
N VAL A 93 1.87 -11.87 0.43
CA VAL A 93 2.09 -12.88 1.47
C VAL A 93 2.61 -14.15 0.82
N LYS A 94 3.65 -14.74 1.40
CA LYS A 94 4.16 -16.06 0.99
C LYS A 94 3.40 -17.16 1.73
N ILE A 95 2.78 -18.08 0.99
CA ILE A 95 2.00 -19.21 1.51
C ILE A 95 2.49 -20.47 0.78
N ASN A 96 3.07 -21.43 1.50
CA ASN A 96 3.58 -22.69 0.93
C ASN A 96 4.47 -22.48 -0.30
N GLU A 97 5.48 -21.59 -0.19
CA GLU A 97 6.36 -21.17 -1.29
C GLU A 97 5.71 -20.40 -2.45
N LYS A 98 4.39 -20.23 -2.47
CA LYS A 98 3.68 -19.41 -3.47
C LYS A 98 3.40 -18.02 -2.95
N LYS A 99 3.45 -17.03 -3.85
CA LYS A 99 3.09 -15.65 -3.52
C LYS A 99 1.61 -15.42 -3.79
N ARG A 100 0.93 -14.87 -2.79
CA ARG A 100 -0.43 -14.36 -2.89
C ARG A 100 -0.40 -12.84 -2.78
N PHE A 101 -1.03 -12.20 -3.74
CA PHE A 101 -1.12 -10.75 -3.86
C PHE A 101 -2.51 -10.30 -3.46
N TYR A 102 -2.56 -9.37 -2.51
CA TYR A 102 -3.77 -8.65 -2.18
C TYR A 102 -3.67 -7.26 -2.80
N TYR A 103 -4.73 -6.91 -3.51
CA TYR A 103 -4.80 -5.68 -4.28
C TYR A 103 -6.16 -5.03 -4.06
N TYR A 104 -6.29 -3.75 -4.39
CA TYR A 104 -7.61 -3.17 -4.57
C TYR A 104 -7.86 -2.85 -6.04
N GLY A 105 -9.03 -3.28 -6.49
CA GLY A 105 -9.63 -2.92 -7.75
C GLY A 105 -10.56 -1.75 -7.59
N TRP A 106 -10.85 -1.06 -8.69
CA TRP A 106 -11.82 0.01 -8.66
C TRP A 106 -12.65 0.10 -9.94
N ASN A 107 -13.85 0.65 -9.78
CA ASN A 107 -14.75 1.02 -10.85
C ASN A 107 -14.99 2.52 -10.83
N LEU A 108 -15.16 3.12 -12.02
CA LEU A 108 -15.67 4.48 -12.15
C LEU A 108 -17.09 4.62 -11.58
N GLY A 109 -17.37 5.79 -11.01
CA GLY A 109 -18.70 6.17 -10.54
C GLY A 109 -19.12 7.54 -11.04
N VAL A 110 -20.42 7.83 -10.89
CA VAL A 110 -21.04 9.10 -11.33
C VAL A 110 -21.24 10.06 -10.16
N THR A 111 -21.90 9.62 -9.09
CA THR A 111 -22.20 10.45 -7.90
C THR A 111 -21.00 10.59 -6.97
N VAL A 112 -20.18 9.55 -6.91
CA VAL A 112 -18.83 9.55 -6.36
C VAL A 112 -17.90 9.07 -7.47
N PRO A 113 -16.64 9.55 -7.54
CA PRO A 113 -15.79 9.32 -8.69
C PRO A 113 -15.39 7.85 -8.89
N PHE A 114 -15.36 7.06 -7.80
CA PHE A 114 -14.96 5.66 -7.86
C PHE A 114 -15.53 4.83 -6.70
N ARG A 115 -15.44 3.51 -6.85
CA ARG A 115 -15.69 2.52 -5.80
C ARG A 115 -14.51 1.56 -5.75
N ASN A 116 -14.01 1.27 -4.56
CA ASN A 116 -12.89 0.35 -4.37
C ASN A 116 -13.37 -0.91 -3.66
N SER A 117 -12.83 -2.04 -4.11
CA SER A 117 -13.03 -3.36 -3.52
C SER A 117 -11.70 -4.12 -3.54
N ILE A 118 -11.53 -5.07 -2.63
CA ILE A 118 -10.29 -5.82 -2.47
C ILE A 118 -10.37 -7.14 -3.23
N GLY A 119 -9.34 -7.40 -4.03
CA GLY A 119 -9.14 -8.60 -4.80
C GLY A 119 -7.96 -9.42 -4.30
N VAL A 120 -7.81 -10.60 -4.88
CA VAL A 120 -6.71 -11.52 -4.62
C VAL A 120 -6.25 -12.18 -5.93
N ALA A 121 -4.93 -12.27 -6.09
CA ALA A 121 -4.29 -12.94 -7.21
C ALA A 121 -3.12 -13.79 -6.71
N GLU A 122 -2.74 -14.79 -7.49
CA GLU A 122 -1.56 -15.63 -7.25
C GLU A 122 -0.64 -15.59 -8.46
N GLU A 123 0.66 -15.78 -8.22
CA GLU A 123 1.64 -15.90 -9.29
C GLU A 123 1.34 -17.15 -10.14
N THR A 124 1.47 -17.01 -11.46
CA THR A 124 1.30 -18.12 -12.40
C THR A 124 2.47 -19.11 -12.30
N GLU A 125 2.27 -20.36 -12.74
CA GLU A 125 3.30 -21.41 -12.63
C GLU A 125 4.55 -21.13 -13.49
N ASP A 126 4.38 -20.40 -14.60
CA ASP A 126 5.45 -19.92 -15.47
C ASP A 126 6.19 -18.69 -14.91
N GLY A 127 5.69 -18.12 -13.81
CA GLY A 127 6.24 -16.94 -13.14
C GLY A 127 5.97 -15.64 -13.91
N GLY A 128 6.11 -14.51 -13.21
CA GLY A 128 6.11 -13.18 -13.85
C GLY A 128 4.73 -12.60 -14.20
N MET A 129 3.67 -13.40 -14.21
CA MET A 129 2.28 -12.93 -14.30
C MET A 129 1.48 -13.27 -13.03
N LEU A 130 0.42 -12.51 -12.80
CA LEU A 130 -0.54 -12.70 -11.73
C LEU A 130 -1.87 -13.13 -12.32
N LYS A 131 -2.42 -14.22 -11.78
CA LYS A 131 -3.76 -14.69 -12.09
C LYS A 131 -4.70 -14.36 -10.95
N ARG A 132 -5.77 -13.62 -11.26
CA ARG A 132 -6.88 -13.40 -10.32
C ARG A 132 -7.46 -14.74 -9.88
N LEU A 133 -7.77 -14.88 -8.60
CA LEU A 133 -8.51 -16.05 -8.14
C LEU A 133 -10.00 -15.95 -8.48
N TYR A 134 -10.53 -14.73 -8.55
CA TYR A 134 -11.95 -14.46 -8.79
C TYR A 134 -12.13 -13.28 -9.75
N ALA A 135 -13.20 -13.32 -10.54
CA ALA A 135 -13.63 -12.17 -11.35
C ALA A 135 -14.34 -11.10 -10.50
N GLY A 136 -14.98 -11.51 -9.40
CA GLY A 136 -15.54 -10.63 -8.38
C GLY A 136 -14.55 -10.31 -7.26
N PRO A 137 -14.87 -9.33 -6.41
CA PRO A 137 -14.01 -8.96 -5.29
C PRO A 137 -14.03 -10.04 -4.20
N MET A 138 -12.89 -10.24 -3.54
CA MET A 138 -12.79 -11.05 -2.33
C MET A 138 -13.45 -10.33 -1.14
N MET A 139 -13.34 -9.00 -1.07
CA MET A 139 -13.99 -8.18 -0.05
C MET A 139 -14.50 -6.87 -0.66
N ASP A 140 -15.79 -6.59 -0.49
CA ASP A 140 -16.48 -5.37 -0.96
C ASP A 140 -17.34 -4.79 0.18
N ARG A 141 -18.13 -3.79 -0.18
CA ARG A 141 -19.27 -3.26 0.56
C ARG A 141 -20.25 -4.34 0.93
N SER A 142 -20.85 -4.19 2.10
CA SER A 142 -21.90 -5.05 2.61
C SER A 142 -22.95 -4.24 3.36
N LYS A 143 -23.99 -4.92 3.87
CA LYS A 143 -25.01 -4.30 4.73
C LYS A 143 -24.41 -3.62 5.97
N GLU A 144 -23.32 -4.16 6.52
CA GLU A 144 -22.65 -3.63 7.72
C GLU A 144 -21.57 -2.61 7.38
N PHE A 145 -20.98 -2.72 6.18
CA PHE A 145 -19.87 -1.88 5.72
C PHE A 145 -20.20 -1.31 4.34
N PRO A 146 -21.05 -0.28 4.23
CA PRO A 146 -21.66 0.12 2.97
C PRO A 146 -20.74 0.96 2.05
N ASN A 147 -19.56 1.35 2.53
CA ASN A 147 -18.62 2.21 1.83
C ASN A 147 -17.37 1.43 1.37
N LEU A 148 -16.44 2.11 0.70
CA LEU A 148 -15.29 1.48 0.05
C LEU A 148 -14.43 0.61 0.98
N CYS A 149 -13.68 -0.33 0.41
CA CYS A 149 -12.55 -0.96 1.09
C CYS A 149 -11.35 -1.03 0.14
N ALA A 150 -10.18 -0.60 0.59
CA ALA A 150 -9.00 -0.46 -0.26
C ALA A 150 -7.69 -0.68 0.51
N THR A 151 -6.57 -0.68 -0.21
CA THR A 151 -5.20 -0.71 0.33
C THR A 151 -5.00 -1.74 1.45
N PRO A 152 -5.27 -3.04 1.21
CA PRO A 152 -5.02 -4.08 2.19
C PRO A 152 -3.52 -4.21 2.50
N CYS A 153 -3.22 -4.46 3.77
CA CYS A 153 -1.95 -4.96 4.30
C CYS A 153 -2.26 -6.25 5.04
N VAL A 154 -1.70 -7.36 4.60
CA VAL A 154 -1.96 -8.68 5.15
C VAL A 154 -0.69 -9.25 5.78
N LEU A 155 -0.81 -9.73 7.01
CA LEU A 155 0.23 -10.45 7.72
C LEU A 155 -0.31 -11.82 8.13
N LYS A 156 0.48 -12.88 7.94
CA LYS A 156 0.21 -14.18 8.54
C LYS A 156 0.93 -14.26 9.89
N ASP A 157 0.19 -14.48 10.96
CA ASP A 157 0.71 -14.55 12.32
C ASP A 157 0.20 -15.83 13.00
N GLY A 158 1.09 -16.81 13.14
CA GLY A 158 0.72 -18.18 13.46
C GLY A 158 -0.20 -18.77 12.39
N ASP A 159 -1.34 -19.29 12.83
CA ASP A 159 -2.35 -19.92 11.97
C ASP A 159 -3.41 -18.94 11.44
N VAL A 160 -3.34 -17.66 11.84
CA VAL A 160 -4.33 -16.64 11.47
C VAL A 160 -3.74 -15.63 10.50
N PHE A 161 -4.51 -15.28 9.48
CA PHE A 161 -4.24 -14.11 8.65
C PHE A 161 -4.93 -12.89 9.24
N LYS A 162 -4.17 -11.80 9.37
CA LYS A 162 -4.64 -10.49 9.82
C LYS A 162 -4.58 -9.51 8.66
N MET A 163 -5.62 -8.71 8.47
CA MET A 163 -5.66 -7.66 7.45
C MET A 163 -6.00 -6.31 8.07
N TRP A 164 -5.18 -5.32 7.73
CA TRP A 164 -5.47 -3.90 7.94
C TRP A 164 -5.73 -3.27 6.59
N PHE A 165 -6.76 -2.44 6.47
CA PHE A 165 -7.18 -1.91 5.18
C PHE A 165 -7.91 -0.57 5.36
N ALA A 166 -7.94 0.25 4.31
CA ALA A 166 -8.76 1.47 4.32
C ALA A 166 -10.24 1.07 4.29
N SER A 167 -10.95 1.32 5.38
CA SER A 167 -12.37 1.06 5.55
C SER A 167 -13.13 2.38 5.39
N GLY A 168 -13.99 2.43 4.39
CA GLY A 168 -14.70 3.63 3.99
C GLY A 168 -15.75 4.08 5.00
N GLU A 169 -15.88 5.39 5.09
CA GLU A 169 -16.95 6.10 5.79
C GLU A 169 -17.86 6.77 4.75
N PRO A 170 -19.02 7.34 5.17
CA PRO A 170 -19.81 8.15 4.26
C PRO A 170 -18.94 9.21 3.59
N TRP A 171 -19.07 9.33 2.27
CA TRP A 171 -18.37 10.36 1.51
C TRP A 171 -18.74 11.74 2.04
N ILE A 172 -17.74 12.61 2.12
CA ILE A 172 -17.92 14.00 2.57
C ILE A 172 -17.84 14.94 1.38
N LEU A 173 -18.25 16.19 1.58
CA LEU A 173 -18.08 17.26 0.60
C LEU A 173 -16.99 18.21 1.05
N ILE A 174 -16.00 18.44 0.18
CA ILE A 174 -14.98 19.47 0.35
C ILE A 174 -15.09 20.39 -0.86
N ASP A 175 -15.36 21.67 -0.62
CA ASP A 175 -15.59 22.69 -1.66
C ASP A 175 -16.64 22.24 -2.69
N GLY A 176 -17.73 21.61 -2.21
CA GLY A 176 -18.83 21.11 -3.05
C GLY A 176 -18.51 19.86 -3.86
N LYS A 177 -17.32 19.27 -3.72
CA LYS A 177 -16.91 18.04 -4.42
C LYS A 177 -16.87 16.83 -3.48
N PRO A 178 -17.33 15.65 -3.92
CA PRO A 178 -17.19 14.42 -3.15
C PRO A 178 -15.73 14.11 -2.84
N ALA A 179 -15.43 13.84 -1.58
CA ALA A 179 -14.13 13.41 -1.09
C ALA A 179 -14.26 12.12 -0.27
N VAL A 180 -13.28 11.22 -0.42
CA VAL A 180 -13.20 9.98 0.35
C VAL A 180 -13.01 10.31 1.82
N ALA A 181 -13.79 9.68 2.70
CA ALA A 181 -13.45 9.53 4.10
C ALA A 181 -13.21 8.05 4.43
N CYS A 182 -12.15 7.74 5.17
CA CYS A 182 -11.86 6.38 5.61
C CYS A 182 -10.89 6.32 6.79
N HIS A 183 -10.98 5.26 7.56
CA HIS A 183 -10.05 4.90 8.63
C HIS A 183 -9.36 3.55 8.31
N VAL A 184 -8.38 3.14 9.10
CA VAL A 184 -7.82 1.78 8.99
C VAL A 184 -8.72 0.81 9.76
N GLY A 185 -9.40 -0.07 9.03
CA GLY A 185 -10.17 -1.17 9.59
C GLY A 185 -9.34 -2.44 9.80
N TYR A 186 -9.95 -3.43 10.43
CA TYR A 186 -9.33 -4.72 10.76
C TYR A 186 -10.20 -5.91 10.32
N ALA A 187 -9.55 -6.99 9.89
CA ALA A 187 -10.21 -8.28 9.63
C ALA A 187 -9.26 -9.46 9.91
N GLU A 188 -9.83 -10.61 10.25
CA GLU A 188 -9.11 -11.88 10.40
C GLU A 188 -9.65 -12.93 9.42
N SER A 189 -8.80 -13.89 9.05
CA SER A 189 -9.14 -15.02 8.20
C SER A 189 -8.30 -16.24 8.57
N GLU A 190 -8.88 -17.44 8.47
CA GLU A 190 -8.16 -18.72 8.68
C GLU A 190 -7.44 -19.19 7.40
N ASN A 191 -7.94 -18.81 6.22
CA ASN A 191 -7.43 -19.27 4.92
C ASN A 191 -6.86 -18.13 4.05
N GLY A 192 -6.97 -16.88 4.52
CA GLY A 192 -6.55 -15.68 3.81
C GLY A 192 -7.46 -15.31 2.63
N LEU A 193 -8.66 -15.89 2.53
CA LEU A 193 -9.63 -15.66 1.45
C LEU A 193 -10.99 -15.21 2.01
N ASP A 194 -11.45 -15.86 3.07
CA ASP A 194 -12.72 -15.54 3.75
C ASP A 194 -12.44 -14.68 4.98
N TRP A 195 -12.87 -13.42 4.94
CA TRP A 195 -12.49 -12.41 5.93
C TRP A 195 -13.65 -12.01 6.84
N LYS A 196 -13.41 -12.03 8.15
CA LYS A 196 -14.31 -11.49 9.17
C LYS A 196 -13.85 -10.10 9.59
N ARG A 197 -14.57 -9.08 9.13
CA ARG A 197 -14.30 -7.67 9.44
C ARG A 197 -14.79 -7.29 10.84
N GLU A 198 -14.01 -6.47 11.54
CA GLU A 198 -14.43 -5.83 12.78
C GLU A 198 -15.03 -4.44 12.52
N LYS A 199 -15.92 -4.00 13.41
CA LYS A 199 -16.55 -2.67 13.34
C LYS A 199 -15.71 -1.58 13.99
N VAL A 200 -14.87 -1.94 14.96
CA VAL A 200 -13.99 -1.01 15.65
C VAL A 200 -12.81 -0.69 14.72
N PRO A 201 -12.51 0.59 14.46
CA PRO A 201 -11.32 0.97 13.71
C PRO A 201 -10.04 0.49 14.40
N ALA A 202 -9.09 -0.01 13.61
CA ALA A 202 -7.73 -0.27 14.11
C ALA A 202 -6.97 1.03 14.36
N VAL A 203 -7.08 1.97 13.42
CA VAL A 203 -6.59 3.34 13.56
C VAL A 203 -7.69 4.28 13.05
N GLY A 204 -8.23 5.10 13.95
CA GLY A 204 -9.22 6.15 13.62
C GLY A 204 -8.59 7.51 13.29
N HIS A 205 -9.44 8.50 13.01
CA HIS A 205 -9.04 9.89 12.74
C HIS A 205 -8.50 10.62 13.98
N GLN A 206 -7.69 11.66 13.76
CA GLN A 206 -7.16 12.57 14.77
C GLN A 206 -7.05 13.99 14.20
N GLY A 207 -7.60 14.97 14.92
CA GLY A 207 -7.58 16.37 14.50
C GLY A 207 -8.45 16.61 13.28
N ALA A 208 -7.84 17.03 12.17
CA ALA A 208 -8.54 17.43 10.94
C ALA A 208 -8.34 16.43 9.78
N ASP A 209 -7.74 15.27 10.03
CA ASP A 209 -7.67 14.24 9.00
C ASP A 209 -9.06 13.64 8.74
N HIS A 210 -9.27 13.25 7.48
CA HIS A 210 -10.48 12.55 7.05
C HIS A 210 -10.13 11.28 6.27
N VAL A 211 -8.85 11.02 6.03
CA VAL A 211 -8.34 9.80 5.42
C VAL A 211 -7.20 9.28 6.29
N VAL A 212 -7.32 8.03 6.73
CA VAL A 212 -6.26 7.20 7.31
C VAL A 212 -6.27 5.87 6.55
N SER A 213 -5.22 5.60 5.79
CA SER A 213 -5.20 4.55 4.77
C SER A 213 -3.80 3.98 4.55
N THR A 214 -3.70 3.00 3.64
CA THR A 214 -2.41 2.40 3.22
C THR A 214 -1.52 2.01 4.41
N PRO A 215 -2.03 1.14 5.29
CA PRO A 215 -1.24 0.61 6.40
C PRO A 215 -0.09 -0.25 5.86
N CYS A 216 1.00 -0.29 6.61
CA CYS A 216 2.08 -1.24 6.51
C CYS A 216 2.41 -1.69 7.93
N VAL A 217 2.21 -2.97 8.21
CA VAL A 217 2.36 -3.54 9.56
C VAL A 217 3.53 -4.50 9.59
N LEU A 218 4.41 -4.31 10.56
CA LEU A 218 5.42 -5.28 10.98
C LEU A 218 5.14 -5.70 12.42
N LYS A 219 5.65 -6.88 12.79
CA LYS A 219 5.56 -7.39 14.16
C LYS A 219 6.98 -7.51 14.73
N ASP A 220 7.28 -6.68 15.73
CA ASP A 220 8.55 -6.68 16.45
C ASP A 220 8.34 -7.35 17.81
N GLY A 221 8.74 -8.63 17.91
CA GLY A 221 8.42 -9.44 19.08
C GLY A 221 6.91 -9.57 19.28
N ASP A 222 6.39 -9.04 20.38
CA ASP A 222 4.97 -9.08 20.74
C ASP A 222 4.21 -7.81 20.33
N ILE A 223 4.87 -6.84 19.71
CA ILE A 223 4.26 -5.55 19.35
C ILE A 223 4.08 -5.45 17.84
N TYR A 224 2.87 -5.13 17.41
CA TYR A 224 2.59 -4.70 16.04
C TYR A 224 2.90 -3.21 15.92
N LYS A 225 3.72 -2.89 14.93
CA LYS A 225 4.07 -1.53 14.55
C LYS A 225 3.43 -1.25 13.19
N MET A 226 2.68 -0.16 13.09
CA MET A 226 2.00 0.25 11.86
C MET A 226 2.51 1.61 11.40
N TRP A 227 2.96 1.68 10.15
CA TRP A 227 3.10 2.92 9.41
C TRP A 227 1.93 3.06 8.45
N TYR A 228 1.39 4.25 8.29
CA TYR A 228 0.22 4.45 7.45
C TYR A 228 0.23 5.83 6.81
N SER A 229 -0.60 6.05 5.80
CA SER A 229 -0.84 7.37 5.24
C SER A 229 -2.03 8.02 5.92
N TYR A 230 -1.94 9.30 6.26
CA TYR A 230 -3.10 10.09 6.68
C TYR A 230 -3.13 11.47 6.03
N ARG A 231 -4.31 12.08 5.89
CA ARG A 231 -4.44 13.47 5.43
C ARG A 231 -5.70 14.17 5.92
N GLY A 232 -5.53 15.44 6.22
CA GLY A 232 -6.56 16.48 6.07
C GLY A 232 -6.39 17.16 4.70
N LEU A 233 -5.39 18.02 4.55
CA LEU A 233 -5.10 18.67 3.26
C LEU A 233 -4.15 17.86 2.37
N LYS A 234 -3.01 17.45 2.92
CA LYS A 234 -1.92 16.75 2.19
C LYS A 234 -1.55 15.48 2.94
N TYR A 235 -1.11 14.47 2.21
CA TYR A 235 -0.67 13.22 2.82
C TYR A 235 0.61 13.40 3.65
N ARG A 236 0.60 12.73 4.80
CA ARG A 236 1.74 12.48 5.66
C ARG A 236 1.77 11.00 6.01
N ILE A 237 2.91 10.56 6.52
CA ILE A 237 3.07 9.22 7.07
C ILE A 237 2.89 9.32 8.59
N GLY A 238 2.06 8.45 9.15
CA GLY A 238 1.82 8.30 10.58
C GLY A 238 2.42 7.02 11.13
N TYR A 239 2.37 6.89 12.45
CA TYR A 239 2.86 5.72 13.18
C TYR A 239 1.93 5.34 14.32
N ALA A 240 1.77 4.04 14.56
CA ALA A 240 0.98 3.52 15.65
C ALA A 240 1.48 2.14 16.14
N GLU A 241 1.18 1.80 17.39
CA GLU A 241 1.58 0.53 18.01
C GLU A 241 0.38 -0.20 18.61
N SER A 242 0.44 -1.53 18.63
CA SER A 242 -0.59 -2.38 19.23
C SER A 242 0.01 -3.67 19.80
N ALA A 243 -0.53 -4.16 20.91
CA ALA A 243 -0.17 -5.46 21.47
C ALA A 243 -0.99 -6.62 20.88
N ASP A 244 -2.20 -6.36 20.37
CA ASP A 244 -3.11 -7.39 19.83
C ASP A 244 -3.27 -7.35 18.30
N GLY A 245 -2.80 -6.25 17.69
CA GLY A 245 -2.91 -5.98 16.26
C GLY A 245 -4.33 -5.60 15.84
N ARG A 246 -5.26 -5.40 16.77
CA ARG A 246 -6.66 -5.04 16.48
C ARG A 246 -6.88 -3.56 16.66
N THR A 247 -6.48 -3.01 17.79
CA THR A 247 -6.59 -1.57 18.10
C THR A 247 -5.21 -1.00 18.33
N PHE A 248 -4.89 0.11 17.68
CA PHE A 248 -3.58 0.74 17.76
C PHE A 248 -3.64 2.08 18.48
N GLN A 249 -2.62 2.36 19.27
CA GLN A 249 -2.35 3.68 19.80
C GLN A 249 -1.62 4.50 18.72
N ARG A 250 -2.26 5.56 18.21
CA ARG A 250 -1.60 6.54 17.31
C ARG A 250 -0.48 7.25 18.08
N LEU A 251 0.67 7.34 17.43
CA LEU A 251 1.93 7.90 17.92
C LEU A 251 2.61 8.69 16.78
N ASP A 252 1.82 9.50 16.07
CA ASP A 252 2.26 10.21 14.85
C ASP A 252 3.49 11.09 15.07
N GLU A 253 3.64 11.66 16.27
CA GLU A 253 4.80 12.43 16.68
C GLU A 253 6.11 11.62 16.71
N LYS A 254 6.03 10.30 16.80
CA LYS A 254 7.20 9.41 16.83
C LYS A 254 7.65 8.92 15.46
N VAL A 255 6.88 9.16 14.39
CA VAL A 255 7.11 8.60 13.05
C VAL A 255 8.50 8.93 12.49
N GLY A 256 9.03 10.13 12.78
CA GLY A 256 10.41 10.52 12.48
C GLY A 256 10.71 10.80 11.00
N ILE A 257 9.71 10.91 10.13
CA ILE A 257 9.84 11.23 8.69
C ILE A 257 8.80 12.29 8.29
N GLY A 258 9.20 13.24 7.44
CA GLY A 258 8.35 14.33 6.95
C GLY A 258 8.64 14.66 5.49
N VAL A 259 8.12 15.77 4.97
CA VAL A 259 8.43 16.26 3.60
C VAL A 259 9.84 16.85 3.51
N SER A 260 10.44 16.90 2.32
CA SER A 260 11.74 17.55 2.10
C SER A 260 11.56 18.84 1.28
N PRO A 261 11.71 20.03 1.87
CA PRO A 261 11.51 21.30 1.16
C PRO A 261 12.39 21.42 -0.08
N GLY A 262 11.78 21.77 -1.22
CA GLY A 262 12.49 21.94 -2.49
C GLY A 262 12.80 20.66 -3.27
N GLU A 263 12.44 19.48 -2.74
CA GLU A 263 12.67 18.21 -3.43
C GLU A 263 11.38 17.57 -3.99
N TRP A 264 11.55 16.38 -4.56
CA TRP A 264 10.51 15.56 -5.21
C TRP A 264 9.34 15.16 -4.28
N ASP A 265 9.53 15.22 -2.96
CA ASP A 265 8.55 14.87 -1.91
C ASP A 265 8.25 16.07 -0.97
N SER A 266 8.36 17.28 -1.51
CA SER A 266 8.19 18.55 -0.77
C SER A 266 6.76 18.88 -0.32
N ASP A 267 5.74 18.38 -1.00
CA ASP A 267 4.32 18.67 -0.73
C ASP A 267 3.66 17.56 0.11
N MET A 268 4.02 16.30 -0.16
CA MET A 268 3.50 15.13 0.56
C MET A 268 4.48 13.96 0.55
N VAL A 269 4.31 13.12 1.58
CA VAL A 269 4.88 11.77 1.66
C VAL A 269 3.74 10.80 1.96
N CYS A 270 3.65 9.70 1.23
CA CYS A 270 2.54 8.75 1.35
C CYS A 270 2.94 7.32 0.97
N TYR A 271 2.02 6.38 1.19
CA TYR A 271 2.12 4.98 0.79
C TYR A 271 3.40 4.28 1.28
N PRO A 272 3.65 4.27 2.60
CA PRO A 272 4.85 3.67 3.16
C PRO A 272 4.80 2.14 2.99
N CYS A 273 5.95 1.54 2.68
CA CYS A 273 6.22 0.13 2.92
C CYS A 273 7.54 0.02 3.69
N VAL A 274 7.46 -0.55 4.89
CA VAL A 274 8.60 -0.74 5.80
C VAL A 274 9.03 -2.20 5.74
N PHE A 275 10.33 -2.43 5.69
CA PHE A 275 10.93 -3.75 5.56
C PHE A 275 12.31 -3.78 6.20
N ASP A 276 12.75 -4.97 6.59
CA ASP A 276 14.09 -5.22 7.13
C ASP A 276 14.97 -5.89 6.08
N LEU A 277 16.22 -5.44 5.98
CA LEU A 277 17.22 -5.96 5.05
C LEU A 277 18.61 -5.83 5.69
N GLN A 278 19.37 -6.92 5.76
CA GLN A 278 20.72 -6.97 6.34
C GLN A 278 20.79 -6.37 7.75
N GLY A 279 19.76 -6.63 8.57
CA GLY A 279 19.67 -6.14 9.95
C GLY A 279 19.39 -4.63 10.08
N LYS A 280 19.08 -3.94 8.98
CA LYS A 280 18.65 -2.54 8.96
C LYS A 280 17.19 -2.45 8.54
N ARG A 281 16.49 -1.45 9.07
CA ARG A 281 15.11 -1.16 8.71
C ARG A 281 15.03 -0.04 7.69
N TYR A 282 14.28 -0.27 6.62
CA TYR A 282 14.08 0.66 5.53
C TYR A 282 12.61 0.99 5.34
N MET A 283 12.34 2.17 4.78
CA MET A 283 11.03 2.59 4.33
C MET A 283 11.12 3.06 2.88
N ILE A 284 10.33 2.44 2.01
CA ILE A 284 10.05 2.98 0.68
C ILE A 284 8.71 3.73 0.74
N TYR A 285 8.63 4.88 0.09
CA TYR A 285 7.44 5.74 0.14
C TYR A 285 7.31 6.60 -1.13
N CYS A 286 6.08 6.97 -1.45
CA CYS A 286 5.77 7.87 -2.56
C CYS A 286 5.90 9.34 -2.16
N GLY A 287 6.28 10.16 -3.13
CA GLY A 287 6.36 11.61 -3.01
C GLY A 287 5.08 12.30 -3.48
N ASN A 288 5.27 13.46 -4.10
CA ASN A 288 4.22 14.37 -4.53
C ASN A 288 3.18 13.76 -5.48
N GLU A 289 1.97 14.32 -5.41
CA GLU A 289 0.83 13.97 -6.26
C GLU A 289 0.57 12.45 -6.33
N TYR A 290 0.53 11.79 -5.16
CA TYR A 290 0.19 10.38 -5.05
C TYR A 290 1.14 9.44 -5.81
N GLY A 291 2.43 9.78 -5.90
CA GLY A 291 3.45 8.99 -6.61
C GLY A 291 3.74 9.44 -8.05
N LYS A 292 3.31 10.64 -8.45
CA LYS A 292 3.68 11.23 -9.75
C LYS A 292 5.17 11.52 -9.84
N THR A 293 5.76 11.99 -8.74
CA THR A 293 7.20 12.10 -8.58
C THR A 293 7.84 10.79 -8.13
N GLY A 294 7.15 9.67 -8.33
CA GLY A 294 7.66 8.34 -8.00
C GLY A 294 7.81 8.07 -6.52
N PHE A 295 8.82 7.27 -6.18
CA PHE A 295 9.10 6.84 -4.81
C PHE A 295 10.59 6.91 -4.46
N GLY A 296 10.84 7.01 -3.17
CA GLY A 296 12.15 7.17 -2.56
C GLY A 296 12.34 6.23 -1.39
N LEU A 297 13.57 6.18 -0.88
CA LEU A 297 13.99 5.27 0.17
C LEU A 297 14.50 6.05 1.39
N ALA A 298 14.26 5.51 2.57
CA ALA A 298 14.85 5.97 3.82
C ALA A 298 15.31 4.76 4.65
N VAL A 299 16.33 4.98 5.49
CA VAL A 299 16.84 3.99 6.45
C VAL A 299 16.66 4.51 7.87
N LEU A 300 16.21 3.65 8.77
CA LEU A 300 16.06 3.97 10.19
C LEU A 300 17.44 4.02 10.83
N VAL A 301 17.78 5.14 11.48
CA VAL A 301 19.08 5.33 12.15
C VAL A 301 18.95 5.38 13.67
N GLU A 302 17.73 5.53 14.18
CA GLU A 302 17.41 5.58 15.61
C GLU A 302 15.93 5.20 15.80
N GLU A 303 15.62 4.32 16.75
CA GLU A 303 14.24 3.94 17.12
C GLU A 303 13.55 4.99 17.99
#